data_AF-A0A5C3FND3-F1
#
_entry.id   AF-A0A5C3FND3-F1
#
_cell.length_a   1.000
_cell.length_b   1.000
_cell.length_c   1.000
_cell.angle_alpha   90.00
_cell.angle_beta   90.00
_cell.angle_gamma   90.00
#
_symmetry.space_group_name_H-M   'P 1'
#
loop_
_entity.id
_entity.type
_entity.pdbx_description
1 polymer ?
#
loop_
_entity_poly.entity_id
_entity_poly.type
_entity_poly.pdbx_seq_one_letter_code
_entity_poly.pdbx_strand_id
1 'polypeptide(L)'
;MLRRTHTISWLVSALLLSLLLVSQLVAHASAALAEPKLSYVLKSAKLALSTVDGSSRLSKEFSTHADYAKNAAPFALDSPTLLENDDVIRLTFNLGVEGSKSAANKEGAALGKEHVPHQAFVVLAADSNDAEPASHAWPLTVKPSTGKVSWNLRMDRIPAPLLRTTSPLTLSLLIANFASNSGSDGTYSPLALPLVSLRPPTSLAEAALASSAASLTPRQKAEIEQGFHGIPEHRHTFGVPPTETMPSTKVSGLASVVTAVVPWVFFAAALAIIKPEIQSPSTKALVLFGALVGLEGLAVRYWIGMTLFQMLPLLLGAGLVTIIIGRSALVELRRKRLAVS
;
A
#
# COMPACT_ATOMS: atom_id res chain seq x y z
N MET A 1 -25.88 -31.23 51.17
CA MET A 1 -26.23 -30.80 49.79
C MET A 1 -25.21 -31.19 48.71
N LEU A 2 -24.06 -31.81 49.01
CA LEU A 2 -22.99 -32.07 48.02
C LEU A 2 -23.08 -33.39 47.21
N ARG A 3 -24.01 -34.31 47.50
CA ARG A 3 -24.10 -35.61 46.79
C ARG A 3 -24.96 -35.63 45.51
N ARG A 4 -25.74 -34.57 45.23
CA ARG A 4 -26.72 -34.55 44.12
C ARG A 4 -26.19 -33.92 42.83
N THR A 5 -25.06 -33.22 42.87
CA THR A 5 -24.45 -32.53 41.72
C THR A 5 -23.56 -33.46 40.88
N HIS A 6 -22.95 -34.47 41.50
CA HIS A 6 -22.08 -35.42 40.78
C HIS A 6 -22.83 -36.37 39.85
N THR A 7 -24.05 -36.79 40.20
CA THR A 7 -24.85 -37.70 39.36
C THR A 7 -25.39 -37.01 38.11
N ILE A 8 -25.74 -35.73 38.21
CA ILE A 8 -26.23 -34.92 37.08
C ILE A 8 -25.09 -34.62 36.10
N SER A 9 -23.90 -34.28 36.62
CA SER A 9 -22.72 -34.05 35.77
C SER A 9 -22.34 -35.29 34.96
N TRP A 10 -22.46 -36.49 35.53
CA TRP A 10 -22.09 -37.73 34.86
C TRP A 10 -23.08 -38.10 33.74
N LEU A 11 -24.38 -37.90 33.98
CA LEU A 11 -25.42 -38.12 32.97
C LEU A 11 -25.31 -37.14 31.79
N VAL A 12 -25.01 -35.86 32.06
CA VAL A 12 -24.83 -34.86 30.99
C VAL A 12 -23.58 -35.16 30.15
N SER A 13 -22.47 -35.58 30.77
CA SER A 13 -21.26 -35.97 30.04
C SER A 13 -21.47 -37.24 29.19
N ALA A 14 -22.21 -38.23 29.70
CA ALA A 14 -22.52 -39.44 28.95
C ALA A 14 -23.43 -39.15 27.74
N LEU A 15 -24.38 -38.23 27.89
CA LEU A 15 -25.30 -37.83 26.82
C LEU A 15 -24.61 -36.97 25.75
N LEU A 16 -23.66 -36.12 26.14
CA LEU A 16 -22.81 -35.39 25.20
C LEU A 16 -21.88 -36.32 24.43
N LEU A 17 -21.31 -37.33 25.10
CA LEU A 17 -20.43 -38.31 24.46
C LEU A 17 -21.18 -39.20 23.46
N SER A 18 -22.43 -39.58 23.78
CA SER A 18 -23.26 -40.35 22.84
C SER A 18 -23.71 -39.51 21.64
N LEU A 19 -24.05 -38.23 21.84
CA LEU A 19 -24.35 -37.31 20.74
C LEU A 19 -23.13 -37.11 19.83
N LEU A 20 -21.93 -37.02 20.41
CA LEU A 20 -20.68 -36.91 19.66
C LEU A 20 -20.43 -38.17 18.83
N LEU A 21 -20.62 -39.35 19.41
CA LEU A 21 -20.45 -40.63 18.70
C LEU A 21 -21.46 -40.78 17.55
N VAL A 22 -22.72 -40.41 17.77
CA VAL A 22 -23.75 -40.45 16.72
C VAL A 22 -23.42 -39.45 15.61
N SER A 23 -22.94 -38.25 15.95
CA SER A 23 -22.50 -37.26 14.95
C SER A 23 -21.32 -37.77 14.11
N GLN A 24 -20.37 -38.46 14.75
CA GLN A 24 -19.23 -39.08 14.05
C GLN A 24 -19.68 -40.25 13.17
N LEU A 25 -20.61 -41.09 13.64
CA LEU A 25 -21.16 -42.20 12.84
C LEU A 25 -21.96 -41.70 11.63
N VAL A 26 -22.74 -40.62 11.75
CA VAL A 26 -23.46 -40.01 10.63
C VAL A 26 -22.49 -39.38 9.62
N ALA A 27 -21.41 -38.75 10.10
CA ALA A 27 -20.37 -38.20 9.23
C ALA A 27 -19.62 -39.31 8.46
N HIS A 28 -19.29 -40.43 9.12
CA HIS A 28 -18.62 -41.56 8.47
C HIS A 28 -19.54 -42.32 7.50
N ALA A 29 -20.83 -42.47 7.84
CA ALA A 29 -21.82 -43.06 6.93
C ALA A 29 -22.03 -42.19 5.67
N SER A 30 -22.02 -40.86 5.82
CA SER A 30 -22.11 -39.94 4.69
C SER A 30 -20.87 -39.97 3.80
N ALA A 31 -19.68 -40.19 4.37
CA ALA A 31 -18.44 -40.36 3.62
C ALA A 31 -18.37 -41.70 2.85
N ALA A 32 -18.89 -42.79 3.43
CA ALA A 32 -18.92 -44.12 2.79
C ALA A 32 -19.94 -44.23 1.63
N LEU A 33 -20.98 -43.38 1.60
CA LEU A 33 -21.93 -43.29 0.48
C LEU A 33 -21.40 -42.46 -0.71
N ALA A 34 -20.23 -41.84 -0.60
CA ALA A 34 -19.71 -40.86 -1.54
C ALA A 34 -18.56 -41.37 -2.42
N GLU A 35 -18.34 -42.69 -2.54
CA GLU A 35 -17.41 -43.19 -3.55
C GLU A 35 -17.97 -42.91 -4.96
N PRO A 36 -17.26 -42.15 -5.81
CA PRO A 36 -17.75 -41.81 -7.13
C PRO A 36 -17.78 -43.06 -8.01
N LYS A 37 -18.96 -43.41 -8.52
CA LYS A 37 -19.17 -44.59 -9.39
C LYS A 37 -19.05 -44.24 -10.87
N LEU A 38 -19.18 -42.96 -11.22
CA LEU A 38 -19.14 -42.46 -12.58
C LEU A 38 -17.94 -41.54 -12.76
N SER A 39 -17.34 -41.58 -13.95
CA SER A 39 -16.21 -40.72 -14.32
C SER A 39 -16.42 -40.13 -15.71
N TYR A 40 -15.95 -38.90 -15.88
CA TYR A 40 -15.97 -38.22 -17.17
C TYR A 40 -14.70 -38.55 -17.94
N VAL A 41 -14.87 -38.97 -19.18
CA VAL A 41 -13.77 -39.38 -20.06
C VAL A 41 -13.82 -38.57 -21.34
N LEU A 42 -12.70 -37.99 -21.72
CA LEU A 42 -12.52 -37.25 -22.96
C LEU A 42 -12.21 -38.24 -24.08
N LYS A 43 -13.14 -38.42 -25.00
CA LYS A 43 -12.98 -39.15 -26.25
C LYS A 43 -12.58 -38.15 -27.34
N SER A 44 -11.53 -38.45 -28.10
CA SER A 44 -11.04 -37.62 -29.21
C SER A 44 -10.88 -36.14 -28.86
N ALA A 45 -10.12 -35.84 -27.79
CA ALA A 45 -9.77 -34.47 -27.46
C ALA A 45 -8.60 -33.98 -28.31
N LYS A 46 -8.64 -32.71 -28.69
CA LYS A 46 -7.63 -32.03 -29.48
C LYS A 46 -7.38 -30.65 -28.89
N LEU A 47 -6.14 -30.39 -28.52
CA LEU A 47 -5.67 -29.07 -28.14
C LEU A 47 -4.69 -28.59 -29.21
N ALA A 48 -5.00 -27.43 -29.79
CA ALA A 48 -4.21 -26.82 -30.83
C ALA A 48 -3.94 -25.34 -30.55
N LEU A 49 -2.73 -24.89 -30.84
CA LEU A 49 -2.39 -23.49 -31.06
C LEU A 49 -2.37 -23.28 -32.58
N SER A 50 -3.32 -22.49 -33.05
CA SER A 50 -3.45 -22.09 -34.45
C SER A 50 -3.23 -20.59 -34.58
N THR A 51 -2.58 -20.15 -35.65
CA THR A 51 -2.54 -18.74 -36.00
C THR A 51 -3.94 -18.26 -36.42
N VAL A 52 -4.17 -16.95 -36.43
CA VAL A 52 -5.41 -16.34 -36.94
C VAL A 52 -5.73 -16.78 -38.38
N ASP A 53 -4.70 -17.01 -39.20
CA ASP A 53 -4.82 -17.47 -40.60
C ASP A 53 -5.21 -18.96 -40.72
N GLY A 54 -5.33 -19.66 -39.59
CA GLY A 54 -5.78 -21.06 -39.52
C GLY A 54 -4.66 -22.10 -39.65
N SER A 55 -3.39 -21.68 -39.77
CA SER A 55 -2.26 -22.60 -39.72
C SER A 55 -2.03 -23.09 -38.29
N SER A 56 -1.90 -24.40 -38.09
CA SER A 56 -1.63 -24.96 -36.75
C SER A 56 -0.13 -25.03 -36.50
N ARG A 57 0.35 -24.33 -35.46
CA ARG A 57 1.74 -24.41 -35.00
C ARG A 57 1.96 -25.63 -34.10
N LEU A 58 1.00 -25.87 -33.22
CA LEU A 58 1.04 -26.98 -32.27
C LEU A 58 -0.33 -27.63 -32.23
N SER A 59 -0.39 -28.95 -32.36
CA SER A 59 -1.65 -29.70 -32.26
C SER A 59 -1.34 -31.09 -31.73
N LYS A 60 -2.02 -31.47 -30.65
CA LYS A 60 -1.99 -32.85 -30.15
C LYS A 60 -3.39 -33.35 -29.86
N GLU A 61 -3.62 -34.59 -30.26
CA GLU A 61 -4.81 -35.33 -29.93
C GLU A 61 -4.53 -36.22 -28.71
N PHE A 62 -5.48 -36.29 -27.79
CA PHE A 62 -5.36 -37.04 -26.55
C PHE A 62 -6.73 -37.57 -26.09
N SER A 63 -6.69 -38.53 -25.17
CA SER A 63 -7.87 -39.08 -24.51
C SER A 63 -7.56 -39.26 -23.04
N THR A 64 -8.58 -39.26 -22.20
CA THR A 64 -8.42 -39.56 -20.77
C THR A 64 -8.92 -40.96 -20.44
N HIS A 65 -8.62 -41.40 -19.22
CA HIS A 65 -9.10 -42.62 -18.61
C HIS A 65 -10.00 -42.28 -17.41
N ALA A 66 -10.92 -43.19 -17.08
CA ALA A 66 -11.74 -43.12 -15.86
C ALA A 66 -10.91 -43.02 -14.58
N ASP A 67 -9.75 -43.68 -14.57
CA ASP A 67 -8.78 -43.56 -13.48
C ASP A 67 -7.94 -42.30 -13.69
N TYR A 68 -8.31 -41.23 -12.99
CA TYR A 68 -7.69 -39.91 -13.17
C TYR A 68 -6.21 -39.87 -12.81
N ALA A 69 -5.70 -40.81 -12.01
CA ALA A 69 -4.27 -40.90 -11.70
C ALA A 69 -3.41 -41.27 -12.92
N LYS A 70 -4.01 -41.88 -13.95
CA LYS A 70 -3.33 -42.26 -15.20
C LYS A 70 -3.35 -41.16 -16.25
N ASN A 71 -4.09 -40.07 -16.01
CA ASN A 71 -4.20 -38.98 -16.97
C ASN A 71 -2.97 -38.09 -16.87
N ALA A 72 -2.28 -37.91 -18.00
CA ALA A 72 -1.17 -36.99 -18.13
C ALA A 72 -1.56 -35.78 -18.98
N ALA A 73 -0.88 -34.65 -18.74
CA ALA A 73 -1.05 -33.47 -19.58
C ALA A 73 -0.56 -33.77 -21.01
N PRO A 74 -1.29 -33.35 -22.06
CA PRO A 74 -0.88 -33.54 -23.46
C PRO A 74 0.41 -32.79 -23.81
N PHE A 75 0.71 -31.70 -23.10
CA PHE A 75 1.95 -30.93 -23.23
C PHE A 75 2.69 -30.89 -21.89
N ALA A 76 4.02 -30.81 -21.96
CA ALA A 76 4.85 -30.66 -20.77
C ALA A 76 4.52 -29.34 -20.05
N LEU A 77 4.34 -29.41 -18.74
CA LEU A 77 3.98 -28.26 -17.90
C LEU A 77 5.22 -27.48 -17.45
N ASP A 78 6.33 -28.19 -17.40
CA ASP A 78 7.69 -27.81 -17.02
C ASP A 78 8.41 -26.98 -18.10
N SER A 79 8.00 -27.10 -19.37
CA SER A 79 8.47 -26.24 -20.47
C SER A 79 7.33 -25.36 -21.00
N PRO A 80 7.16 -24.12 -20.48
CA PRO A 80 6.06 -23.25 -20.89
C PRO A 80 6.17 -22.87 -22.37
N THR A 81 5.09 -23.08 -23.11
CA THR A 81 5.03 -22.77 -24.54
C THR A 81 4.86 -21.26 -24.72
N LEU A 82 5.72 -20.63 -25.51
CA LEU A 82 5.66 -19.21 -25.82
C LEU A 82 4.55 -18.95 -26.85
N LEU A 83 3.60 -18.09 -26.51
CA LEU A 83 2.52 -17.66 -27.39
C LEU A 83 2.97 -16.47 -28.25
N GLU A 84 2.58 -16.48 -29.52
CA GLU A 84 2.72 -15.33 -30.43
C GLU A 84 1.46 -14.45 -30.41
N ASN A 85 1.58 -13.22 -30.93
CA ASN A 85 0.49 -12.24 -30.90
C ASN A 85 -0.75 -12.69 -31.69
N ASP A 86 -0.57 -13.50 -32.74
CA ASP A 86 -1.65 -14.02 -33.59
C ASP A 86 -2.05 -15.45 -33.26
N ASP A 87 -1.63 -15.99 -32.11
CA ASP A 87 -2.03 -17.33 -31.70
C ASP A 87 -3.48 -17.35 -31.16
N VAL A 88 -4.17 -18.43 -31.50
CA VAL A 88 -5.52 -18.79 -31.06
C VAL A 88 -5.44 -20.20 -30.47
N ILE A 89 -5.74 -20.30 -29.18
CA ILE A 89 -5.83 -21.57 -28.46
C ILE A 89 -7.20 -22.17 -28.78
N ARG A 90 -7.22 -23.40 -29.29
CA ARG A 90 -8.44 -24.12 -29.65
C ARG A 90 -8.47 -25.46 -28.94
N LEU A 91 -9.51 -25.68 -28.15
CA LEU A 91 -9.78 -26.92 -27.46
C LEU A 91 -11.08 -27.52 -28.02
N THR A 92 -11.02 -28.76 -28.50
CA THR A 92 -12.20 -29.50 -28.95
C THR A 92 -12.15 -30.90 -28.37
N PHE A 93 -13.23 -31.40 -27.82
CA PHE A 93 -13.30 -32.76 -27.30
C PHE A 93 -14.73 -33.30 -27.33
N ASN A 94 -14.87 -34.63 -27.28
CA ASN A 94 -16.15 -35.27 -27.03
C ASN A 94 -16.14 -35.86 -25.62
N LEU A 95 -17.07 -35.43 -24.79
CA LEU A 95 -17.24 -35.97 -23.45
C LEU A 95 -17.97 -37.30 -23.52
N GLY A 96 -17.49 -38.30 -22.78
CA GLY A 96 -18.16 -39.56 -22.51
C GLY A 96 -18.22 -39.81 -21.00
N VAL A 97 -19.05 -40.77 -20.60
CA VAL A 97 -19.14 -41.23 -19.22
C VAL A 97 -18.81 -42.71 -19.16
N GLU A 98 -17.92 -43.07 -18.24
CA GLU A 98 -17.54 -44.45 -17.96
C GLU A 98 -18.08 -44.84 -16.58
N GLY A 99 -18.73 -46.00 -16.49
CA GLY A 99 -19.44 -46.49 -15.29
C GLY A 99 -20.97 -46.61 -15.45
N SER A 100 -21.59 -45.97 -16.47
CA SER A 100 -23.01 -46.18 -16.79
C SER A 100 -23.19 -47.28 -17.85
N LYS A 101 -24.15 -48.18 -17.61
CA LYS A 101 -24.49 -49.30 -18.51
C LYS A 101 -25.08 -48.83 -19.85
N SER A 102 -25.52 -47.58 -19.96
CA SER A 102 -26.17 -47.00 -21.15
C SER A 102 -25.18 -46.35 -22.14
N ALA A 103 -24.05 -45.83 -21.65
CA ALA A 103 -23.17 -44.95 -22.43
C ALA A 103 -21.92 -45.64 -23.03
N ALA A 104 -21.75 -46.95 -22.81
CA ALA A 104 -20.45 -47.59 -22.92
C ALA A 104 -19.91 -47.83 -24.35
N ASN A 105 -20.72 -47.80 -25.43
CA ASN A 105 -20.29 -48.55 -26.63
C ASN A 105 -20.45 -47.95 -28.04
N LYS A 106 -20.64 -46.64 -28.23
CA LYS A 106 -20.51 -46.05 -29.58
C LYS A 106 -19.81 -44.69 -29.55
N GLU A 107 -18.77 -44.53 -30.38
CA GLU A 107 -18.30 -43.20 -30.79
C GLU A 107 -19.49 -42.42 -31.37
N GLY A 108 -19.81 -41.27 -30.79
CA GLY A 108 -20.96 -40.46 -31.19
C GLY A 108 -22.30 -40.83 -30.55
N ALA A 109 -22.34 -41.69 -29.53
CA ALA A 109 -23.55 -41.87 -28.72
C ALA A 109 -23.89 -40.57 -27.98
N ALA A 110 -25.16 -40.18 -27.98
CA ALA A 110 -25.63 -39.04 -27.23
C ALA A 110 -25.27 -39.21 -25.74
N LEU A 111 -24.70 -38.16 -25.14
CA LEU A 111 -24.32 -38.15 -23.73
C LEU A 111 -25.55 -38.42 -22.84
N GLY A 112 -26.75 -38.06 -23.31
CA GLY A 112 -27.96 -38.08 -22.50
C GLY A 112 -28.06 -36.79 -21.69
N LYS A 113 -29.28 -36.29 -21.43
CA LYS A 113 -29.47 -35.04 -20.68
C LYS A 113 -29.01 -35.18 -19.22
N GLU A 114 -29.11 -36.40 -18.70
CA GLU A 114 -28.80 -36.84 -17.35
C GLU A 114 -27.28 -36.92 -17.04
N HIS A 115 -26.45 -36.99 -18.08
CA HIS A 115 -25.00 -37.08 -17.96
C HIS A 115 -24.28 -35.80 -18.42
N VAL A 116 -25.03 -34.72 -18.69
CA VAL A 116 -24.43 -33.41 -18.99
C VAL A 116 -23.85 -32.84 -17.69
N PRO A 117 -22.57 -32.44 -17.67
CA PRO A 117 -21.97 -31.87 -16.48
C PRO A 117 -22.62 -30.52 -16.16
N HIS A 118 -22.92 -30.30 -14.88
CA HIS A 118 -23.42 -29.01 -14.41
C HIS A 118 -22.32 -27.94 -14.42
N GLN A 119 -21.06 -28.34 -14.22
CA GLN A 119 -19.90 -27.45 -14.22
C GLN A 119 -18.90 -27.95 -15.25
N ALA A 120 -18.63 -27.15 -16.27
CA ALA A 120 -17.57 -27.39 -17.23
C ALA A 120 -16.89 -26.05 -17.51
N PHE A 121 -15.61 -25.95 -17.16
CA PHE A 121 -14.85 -24.72 -17.26
C PHE A 121 -13.47 -24.99 -17.85
N VAL A 122 -13.02 -24.09 -18.72
CA VAL A 122 -11.59 -23.95 -19.03
C VAL A 122 -11.07 -22.85 -18.13
N VAL A 123 -10.03 -23.12 -17.37
CA VAL A 123 -9.43 -22.17 -16.45
C VAL A 123 -8.01 -21.88 -16.89
N LEU A 124 -7.69 -20.60 -17.03
CA LEU A 124 -6.31 -20.12 -17.19
C LEU A 124 -5.92 -19.49 -15.86
N ALA A 125 -4.92 -20.05 -15.20
CA ALA A 125 -4.45 -19.59 -13.89
C ALA A 125 -2.95 -19.35 -13.92
N ALA A 126 -2.51 -18.24 -13.33
CA ALA A 126 -1.10 -18.03 -13.02
C ALA A 126 -0.64 -19.01 -11.95
N ASP A 127 0.65 -19.29 -11.91
CA ASP A 127 1.22 -20.16 -10.88
C ASP A 127 1.09 -19.49 -9.49
N SER A 128 0.93 -20.31 -8.46
CA SER A 128 0.57 -19.87 -7.10
C SER A 128 1.66 -19.07 -6.39
N ASN A 129 2.86 -18.99 -6.97
CA ASN A 129 4.01 -18.28 -6.42
C ASN A 129 3.98 -16.76 -6.69
N ASP A 130 3.07 -16.27 -7.55
CA ASP A 130 2.95 -14.83 -7.80
C ASP A 130 2.20 -14.13 -6.67
N ALA A 131 2.59 -12.88 -6.37
CA ALA A 131 2.05 -12.07 -5.27
C ALA A 131 0.53 -11.83 -5.38
N GLU A 132 -0.02 -11.85 -6.59
CA GLU A 132 -1.45 -11.72 -6.87
C GLU A 132 -1.90 -12.91 -7.73
N PRO A 133 -2.53 -13.95 -7.14
CA PRO A 133 -2.97 -15.13 -7.88
C PRO A 133 -4.13 -14.76 -8.81
N ALA A 134 -3.81 -14.52 -10.09
CA ALA A 134 -4.80 -14.26 -11.12
C ALA A 134 -5.30 -15.59 -11.73
N SER A 135 -6.62 -15.75 -11.81
CA SER A 135 -7.25 -16.84 -12.55
C SER A 135 -8.48 -16.35 -13.30
N HIS A 136 -8.80 -17.00 -14.41
CA HIS A 136 -10.02 -16.73 -15.15
C HIS A 136 -10.61 -18.02 -15.70
N ALA A 137 -11.93 -18.17 -15.55
CA ALA A 137 -12.65 -19.37 -15.95
C ALA A 137 -13.66 -19.02 -17.06
N TRP A 138 -13.59 -19.75 -18.18
CA TRP A 138 -14.58 -19.70 -19.25
C TRP A 138 -15.53 -20.89 -19.13
N PRO A 139 -16.85 -20.66 -19.01
CA PRO A 139 -17.83 -21.75 -19.03
C PRO A 139 -17.86 -22.42 -20.40
N LEU A 140 -17.96 -23.74 -20.39
CA LEU A 140 -18.09 -24.56 -21.58
C LEU A 140 -19.53 -25.04 -21.73
N THR A 141 -20.03 -25.01 -22.97
CA THR A 141 -21.33 -25.61 -23.30
C THR A 141 -21.13 -26.99 -23.90
N VAL A 142 -21.57 -28.02 -23.17
CA VAL A 142 -21.56 -29.41 -23.64
C VAL A 142 -22.84 -29.71 -24.40
N LYS A 143 -22.75 -30.16 -25.65
CA LYS A 143 -23.92 -30.53 -26.45
C LYS A 143 -24.50 -31.87 -25.95
N PRO A 144 -25.75 -31.94 -25.44
CA PRO A 144 -26.30 -33.17 -24.88
C PRO A 144 -26.40 -34.32 -25.90
N SER A 145 -26.62 -33.98 -27.18
CA SER A 145 -26.80 -34.96 -28.26
C SER A 145 -25.53 -35.66 -28.72
N THR A 146 -24.34 -35.10 -28.43
CA THR A 146 -23.06 -35.60 -28.96
C THR A 146 -21.93 -35.60 -27.94
N GLY A 147 -22.09 -34.93 -26.80
CA GLY A 147 -21.01 -34.68 -25.85
C GLY A 147 -19.93 -33.72 -26.36
N LYS A 148 -20.07 -33.17 -27.58
CA LYS A 148 -19.04 -32.35 -28.22
C LYS A 148 -18.94 -30.95 -27.60
N VAL A 149 -17.72 -30.53 -27.34
CA VAL A 149 -17.35 -29.18 -26.88
C VAL A 149 -16.32 -28.59 -27.85
N SER A 150 -16.48 -27.29 -28.14
CA SER A 150 -15.51 -26.52 -28.92
C SER A 150 -15.32 -25.17 -28.24
N TRP A 151 -14.10 -24.85 -27.87
CA TRP A 151 -13.70 -23.60 -27.24
C TRP A 151 -12.52 -22.98 -27.97
N ASN A 152 -12.51 -21.66 -28.07
CA ASN A 152 -11.42 -20.90 -28.64
C ASN A 152 -11.11 -19.67 -27.78
N LEU A 153 -9.84 -19.31 -27.71
CA LEU A 153 -9.36 -18.10 -27.05
C LEU A 153 -8.25 -17.49 -27.90
N ARG A 154 -8.46 -16.25 -28.32
CA ARG A 154 -7.43 -15.46 -29.00
C ARG A 154 -6.58 -14.74 -27.96
N MET A 155 -5.30 -14.53 -28.29
CA MET A 155 -4.33 -13.96 -27.37
C MET A 155 -4.67 -12.54 -26.89
N ASP A 156 -5.26 -11.73 -27.76
CA ASP A 156 -5.74 -10.37 -27.47
C ASP A 156 -6.88 -10.32 -26.44
N ARG A 157 -7.57 -11.44 -26.20
CA ARG A 157 -8.71 -11.56 -25.29
C ARG A 157 -8.34 -12.15 -23.93
N ILE A 158 -7.06 -12.39 -23.68
CA ILE A 158 -6.63 -12.80 -22.34
C ILE A 158 -6.85 -11.63 -21.38
N PRO A 159 -7.51 -11.87 -20.22
CA PRO A 159 -7.73 -10.83 -19.22
C PRO A 159 -6.42 -10.15 -18.79
N ALA A 160 -6.44 -8.81 -18.71
CA ALA A 160 -5.29 -8.02 -18.29
C ALA A 160 -4.64 -8.46 -16.95
N PRO A 161 -5.39 -8.94 -15.93
CA PRO A 161 -4.76 -9.47 -14.71
C PRO A 161 -3.82 -10.64 -14.98
N LEU A 162 -4.17 -11.55 -15.90
CA LEU A 162 -3.34 -12.70 -16.28
C LEU A 162 -2.17 -12.32 -17.18
N LEU A 163 -2.26 -11.20 -17.91
CA LEU A 163 -1.14 -10.71 -18.72
C LEU A 163 -0.07 -9.99 -17.88
N ARG A 164 -0.41 -9.57 -16.65
CA ARG A 164 0.49 -8.87 -15.73
C ARG A 164 1.33 -9.81 -14.86
N THR A 165 0.99 -11.10 -14.82
CA THR A 165 1.69 -12.08 -14.01
C THR A 165 3.04 -12.41 -14.63
N THR A 166 4.06 -12.54 -13.79
CA THR A 166 5.42 -12.92 -14.21
C THR A 166 5.56 -14.42 -14.40
N SER A 167 4.74 -15.21 -13.71
CA SER A 167 4.74 -16.67 -13.82
C SER A 167 4.07 -17.16 -15.12
N PRO A 168 4.43 -18.38 -15.57
CA PRO A 168 3.70 -19.06 -16.64
C PRO A 168 2.22 -19.29 -16.27
N LEU A 169 1.36 -19.21 -17.26
CA LEU A 169 -0.07 -19.45 -17.15
C LEU A 169 -0.38 -20.92 -17.45
N THR A 170 -1.07 -21.60 -16.53
CA THR A 170 -1.51 -22.97 -16.72
C THR A 170 -2.95 -23.01 -17.23
N LEU A 171 -3.16 -23.64 -18.39
CA LEU A 171 -4.48 -23.92 -18.93
C LEU A 171 -4.96 -25.26 -18.39
N SER A 172 -6.10 -25.28 -17.71
CA SER A 172 -6.69 -26.49 -17.13
C SER A 172 -8.16 -26.63 -17.54
N LEU A 173 -8.61 -27.87 -17.60
CA LEU A 173 -10.00 -28.24 -17.86
C LEU A 173 -10.60 -28.80 -16.57
N LEU A 174 -11.67 -28.17 -16.10
CA LEU A 174 -12.42 -28.58 -14.93
C LEU A 174 -13.81 -29.05 -15.35
N ILE A 175 -14.17 -30.28 -15.02
CA ILE A 175 -15.51 -30.84 -15.26
C ILE A 175 -16.00 -31.48 -13.97
N ALA A 176 -17.16 -31.03 -13.49
CA ALA A 176 -17.78 -31.54 -12.28
C ALA A 176 -19.30 -31.57 -12.41
N ASN A 177 -19.93 -32.38 -11.56
CA ASN A 177 -21.36 -32.40 -11.40
C ASN A 177 -21.72 -32.36 -9.92
N PHE A 178 -22.88 -31.80 -9.59
CA PHE A 178 -23.39 -31.84 -8.23
C PHE A 178 -23.91 -33.25 -7.90
N ALA A 179 -23.67 -33.69 -6.66
CA ALA A 179 -24.18 -34.98 -6.17
C ALA A 179 -25.71 -35.09 -6.29
N SER A 180 -26.44 -33.98 -6.11
CA SER A 180 -27.91 -33.92 -6.23
C SER A 180 -28.45 -34.13 -7.65
N ASN A 181 -27.65 -33.83 -8.66
CA ASN A 181 -28.02 -33.93 -10.09
C ASN A 181 -27.47 -35.20 -10.74
N SER A 182 -26.78 -36.02 -9.95
CA SER A 182 -26.31 -37.32 -10.36
C SER A 182 -27.50 -38.26 -10.23
N GLY A 183 -28.03 -38.76 -11.35
CA GLY A 183 -29.23 -39.62 -11.35
C GLY A 183 -29.05 -40.94 -10.59
N SER A 184 -29.93 -41.90 -10.83
CA SER A 184 -29.89 -43.24 -10.19
C SER A 184 -28.58 -44.04 -10.40
N ASP A 185 -27.71 -43.58 -11.29
CA ASP A 185 -26.45 -44.23 -11.68
C ASP A 185 -25.28 -43.93 -10.71
N GLY A 186 -25.41 -42.94 -9.81
CA GLY A 186 -24.44 -42.64 -8.75
C GLY A 186 -23.60 -41.38 -8.97
N THR A 187 -22.73 -41.05 -8.00
CA THR A 187 -21.95 -39.80 -7.94
C THR A 187 -20.80 -39.77 -8.96
N TYR A 188 -20.56 -38.60 -9.56
CA TYR A 188 -19.44 -38.37 -10.49
C TYR A 188 -18.15 -37.97 -9.77
N SER A 189 -17.01 -38.49 -10.25
CA SER A 189 -15.69 -37.99 -9.84
C SER A 189 -15.34 -36.68 -10.58
N PRO A 190 -14.97 -35.60 -9.87
CA PRO A 190 -14.61 -34.32 -10.49
C PRO A 190 -13.28 -34.44 -11.26
N LEU A 191 -13.30 -34.07 -12.53
CA LEU A 191 -12.12 -34.07 -13.40
C LEU A 191 -11.44 -32.70 -13.34
N ALA A 192 -10.17 -32.68 -12.92
CA ALA A 192 -9.29 -31.53 -13.05
C ALA A 192 -8.05 -31.93 -13.83
N LEU A 193 -7.93 -31.46 -15.07
CA LEU A 193 -6.85 -31.84 -15.98
C LEU A 193 -6.04 -30.62 -16.42
N PRO A 194 -4.77 -30.49 -16.02
CA PRO A 194 -3.87 -29.49 -16.60
C PRO A 194 -3.53 -29.90 -18.04
N LEU A 195 -3.63 -28.96 -18.97
CA LEU A 195 -3.47 -29.22 -20.40
C LEU A 195 -2.11 -28.74 -20.93
N VAL A 196 -1.76 -27.49 -20.64
CA VAL A 196 -0.55 -26.85 -21.15
C VAL A 196 -0.14 -25.68 -20.27
N SER A 197 1.17 -25.46 -20.15
CA SER A 197 1.76 -24.26 -19.56
C SER A 197 2.13 -23.27 -20.66
N LEU A 198 1.74 -22.01 -20.50
CA LEU A 198 1.74 -20.98 -21.54
C LEU A 198 2.43 -19.73 -21.03
N ARG A 199 3.23 -19.08 -21.88
CA ARG A 199 3.82 -17.78 -21.57
C ARG A 199 3.31 -16.73 -22.56
N PRO A 200 2.70 -15.63 -22.10
CA PRO A 200 2.23 -14.59 -22.98
C PRO A 200 3.40 -13.86 -23.69
N PRO A 201 3.19 -13.34 -24.92
CA PRO A 201 4.22 -12.58 -25.62
C PRO A 201 4.51 -11.28 -24.88
N THR A 202 5.78 -10.89 -24.89
CA THR A 202 6.30 -9.73 -24.16
C THR A 202 5.55 -8.43 -24.50
N SER A 203 5.22 -8.22 -25.78
CA SER A 203 4.51 -7.02 -26.22
C SER A 203 3.12 -6.84 -25.57
N LEU A 204 2.37 -7.92 -25.36
CA LEU A 204 1.07 -7.87 -24.69
C LEU A 204 1.20 -7.71 -23.18
N ALA A 205 2.21 -8.34 -22.57
CA ALA A 205 2.50 -8.18 -21.15
C ALA A 205 2.93 -6.74 -20.82
N GLU A 206 3.79 -6.14 -21.64
CA GLU A 206 4.22 -4.74 -21.51
C GLU A 206 3.06 -3.77 -21.72
N ALA A 207 2.22 -4.01 -22.74
CA ALA A 207 1.03 -3.21 -22.96
C ALA A 207 0.04 -3.26 -21.78
N ALA A 208 -0.15 -4.45 -21.19
CA ALA A 208 -0.99 -4.62 -20.00
C ALA A 208 -0.41 -3.91 -18.77
N LEU A 209 0.90 -3.96 -18.56
CA LEU A 209 1.61 -3.23 -17.50
C LEU A 209 1.50 -1.71 -17.70
N ALA A 210 1.71 -1.21 -18.92
CA ALA A 210 1.56 0.20 -19.25
C ALA A 210 0.12 0.69 -19.07
N SER A 211 -0.89 -0.11 -19.45
CA SER A 211 -2.30 0.23 -19.23
C SER A 211 -2.70 0.25 -17.75
N SER A 212 -1.99 -0.48 -16.88
CA SER A 212 -2.27 -0.51 -15.45
C SER A 212 -1.97 0.83 -14.76
N ALA A 213 -1.09 1.64 -15.36
CA ALA A 213 -0.88 3.02 -14.93
C ALA A 213 -2.06 3.94 -15.30
N ALA A 214 -2.93 3.54 -16.22
CA ALA A 214 -3.95 4.40 -16.82
C ALA A 214 -5.41 4.00 -16.52
N SER A 215 -5.73 2.72 -16.29
CA SER A 215 -7.12 2.30 -16.08
C SER A 215 -7.35 1.71 -14.69
N LEU A 216 -7.93 2.52 -13.81
CA LEU A 216 -8.52 2.08 -12.55
C LEU A 216 -9.58 1.01 -12.84
N THR A 217 -9.62 -0.06 -12.06
CA THR A 217 -10.69 -1.08 -12.19
C THR A 217 -12.06 -0.45 -11.95
N PRO A 218 -13.17 -1.00 -12.49
CA PRO A 218 -14.51 -0.47 -12.24
C PRO A 218 -14.84 -0.34 -10.75
N ARG A 219 -14.32 -1.27 -9.93
CA ARG A 219 -14.42 -1.24 -8.48
C ARG A 219 -13.64 -0.07 -7.88
N GLN A 220 -12.36 0.10 -8.25
CA GLN A 220 -11.55 1.23 -7.79
C GLN A 220 -12.13 2.57 -8.24
N LYS A 221 -12.67 2.64 -9.46
CA LYS A 221 -13.34 3.83 -9.98
C LYS A 221 -14.59 4.15 -9.15
N ALA A 222 -15.40 3.14 -8.81
CA ALA A 222 -16.56 3.31 -7.93
C ALA A 222 -16.14 3.68 -6.49
N GLU A 223 -15.06 3.09 -5.96
CA GLU A 223 -14.51 3.45 -4.64
C GLU A 223 -14.03 4.92 -4.59
N ILE A 224 -13.47 5.43 -5.69
CA ILE A 224 -13.09 6.84 -5.83
C ILE A 224 -14.33 7.73 -5.98
N GLU A 225 -15.25 7.42 -6.90
CA GLU A 225 -16.48 8.19 -7.14
C GLU A 225 -17.41 8.23 -5.92
N GLN A 226 -17.48 7.15 -5.14
CA GLN A 226 -18.32 7.03 -3.95
C GLN A 226 -17.61 7.43 -2.65
N GLY A 227 -16.32 7.77 -2.70
CA GLY A 227 -15.56 8.21 -1.54
C GLY A 227 -15.18 7.12 -0.53
N PHE A 228 -15.21 5.83 -0.94
CA PHE A 228 -14.77 4.70 -0.12
C PHE A 228 -13.25 4.48 -0.20
N HIS A 229 -12.47 5.56 -0.06
CA HIS A 229 -11.01 5.50 0.00
C HIS A 229 -10.52 6.30 1.20
N GLY A 230 -9.33 5.95 1.71
CA GLY A 230 -8.71 6.70 2.79
C GLY A 230 -8.45 8.14 2.35
N ILE A 231 -9.02 9.12 3.07
CA ILE A 231 -8.70 10.53 2.87
C ILE A 231 -7.24 10.73 3.31
N PRO A 232 -6.40 11.42 2.52
CA PRO A 232 -5.02 11.68 2.93
C PRO A 232 -5.00 12.44 4.27
N GLU A 233 -4.03 12.11 5.12
CA GLU A 233 -3.82 12.80 6.38
C GLU A 233 -3.40 14.25 6.10
N HIS A 234 -4.18 15.22 6.56
CA HIS A 234 -3.79 16.62 6.55
C HIS A 234 -2.95 16.93 7.80
N ARG A 235 -1.70 17.37 7.59
CA ARG A 235 -0.83 17.84 8.68
C ARG A 235 -0.80 19.36 8.70
N HIS A 236 -0.92 19.93 9.90
CA HIS A 236 -0.77 21.38 10.06
C HIS A 236 0.69 21.78 9.83
N THR A 237 0.92 22.64 8.84
CA THR A 237 2.24 23.24 8.59
C THR A 237 2.35 24.55 9.35
N PHE A 238 3.18 24.56 10.40
CA PHE A 238 3.53 25.80 11.09
C PHE A 238 4.41 26.68 10.20
N GLY A 239 4.32 28.00 10.37
CA GLY A 239 5.23 28.93 9.72
C GLY A 239 6.68 28.67 10.16
N VAL A 240 7.62 28.80 9.24
CA VAL A 240 9.06 28.65 9.51
C VAL A 240 9.47 29.69 10.56
N PRO A 241 10.02 29.27 11.71
CA PRO A 241 10.41 30.21 12.74
C PRO A 241 11.61 31.06 12.26
N PRO A 242 11.69 32.35 12.63
CA PRO A 242 12.80 33.22 12.23
C PRO A 242 14.19 32.70 12.64
N THR A 243 14.26 31.81 13.63
CA THR A 243 15.51 31.17 14.08
C THR A 243 16.16 30.31 12.99
N GLU A 244 15.37 29.76 12.06
CA GLU A 244 15.89 28.95 10.95
C GLU A 244 16.43 29.81 9.80
N THR A 245 15.93 31.03 9.65
CA THR A 245 16.38 31.97 8.61
C THR A 245 17.49 32.90 9.09
N MET A 246 17.82 32.88 10.38
CA MET A 246 18.83 33.75 10.96
C MET A 246 20.26 33.34 10.59
N PRO A 247 21.18 34.30 10.35
CA PRO A 247 22.60 34.03 10.17
C PRO A 247 23.22 33.32 11.38
N SER A 248 24.31 32.58 11.14
CA SER A 248 25.02 31.89 12.22
C SER A 248 25.46 32.84 13.35
N THR A 249 25.46 32.33 14.58
CA THR A 249 25.83 33.08 15.79
C THR A 249 27.23 33.68 15.71
N LYS A 250 28.16 33.01 15.01
CA LYS A 250 29.54 33.49 14.79
C LYS A 250 29.57 34.73 13.91
N VAL A 251 28.80 34.73 12.82
CA VAL A 251 28.73 35.86 11.87
C VAL A 251 28.04 37.05 12.53
N SER A 252 26.90 36.81 13.18
CA SER A 252 26.19 37.87 13.91
C SER A 252 27.02 38.43 15.06
N GLY A 253 27.72 37.58 15.82
CA GLY A 253 28.61 37.99 16.91
C GLY A 253 29.81 38.79 16.43
N LEU A 254 30.44 38.41 15.30
CA LEU A 254 31.52 39.20 14.73
C LEU A 254 31.01 40.56 14.25
N ALA A 255 29.86 40.59 13.57
CA ALA A 255 29.25 41.83 13.08
C ALA A 255 28.89 42.79 14.23
N SER A 256 28.37 42.28 15.36
CA SER A 256 28.05 43.10 16.53
C SER A 256 29.30 43.67 17.20
N VAL A 257 30.36 42.86 17.35
CA VAL A 257 31.64 43.33 17.91
C VAL A 257 32.26 44.40 17.02
N VAL A 258 32.31 44.19 15.70
CA VAL A 258 32.86 45.17 14.76
C VAL A 258 32.06 46.47 14.82
N THR A 259 30.73 46.40 14.76
CA THR A 259 29.86 47.58 14.76
C THR A 259 29.93 48.35 16.08
N ALA A 260 30.03 47.65 17.22
CA ALA A 260 30.11 48.30 18.52
C ALA A 260 31.51 48.85 18.80
N VAL A 261 32.57 48.07 18.58
CA VAL A 261 33.93 48.41 19.06
C VAL A 261 34.66 49.37 18.12
N VAL A 262 34.53 49.21 16.79
CA VAL A 262 35.32 49.99 15.83
C VAL A 262 35.11 51.51 15.97
N PRO A 263 33.88 52.04 16.09
CA PRO A 263 33.67 53.47 16.29
C PRO A 263 34.33 54.01 17.56
N TRP A 264 34.28 53.26 18.67
CA TRP A 264 34.91 53.67 19.93
C TRP A 264 36.43 53.63 19.87
N VAL A 265 37.02 52.63 19.22
CA VAL A 265 38.47 52.56 18.99
C VAL A 265 38.94 53.71 18.11
N PHE A 266 38.21 53.99 17.03
CA PHE A 266 38.50 55.14 16.17
C PHE A 266 38.41 56.46 16.93
N PHE A 267 37.35 56.65 17.72
CA PHE A 267 37.19 57.83 18.57
C PHE A 267 38.31 57.97 19.59
N ALA A 268 38.71 56.89 20.26
CA ALA A 268 39.84 56.90 21.19
C ALA A 268 41.17 57.24 20.50
N ALA A 269 41.41 56.71 19.30
CA ALA A 269 42.58 57.04 18.49
C ALA A 269 42.58 58.51 18.06
N ALA A 270 41.42 59.04 17.64
CA ALA A 270 41.26 60.45 17.31
C ALA A 270 41.54 61.36 18.53
N LEU A 271 41.04 61.00 19.71
CA LEU A 271 41.35 61.71 20.96
C LEU A 271 42.84 61.68 21.31
N ALA A 272 43.51 60.54 21.08
CA ALA A 272 44.96 60.41 21.32
C ALA A 272 45.81 61.28 20.37
N ILE A 273 45.31 61.53 19.16
CA ILE A 273 45.96 62.42 18.17
C ILE A 273 45.72 63.89 18.54
N ILE A 274 44.47 64.26 18.83
CA ILE A 274 44.08 65.66 19.12
C ILE A 274 44.66 66.12 20.47
N LYS A 275 44.83 65.21 21.43
CA LYS A 275 45.32 65.48 22.80
C LYS A 275 44.61 66.68 23.44
N PRO A 276 43.28 66.62 23.62
CA PRO A 276 42.55 67.73 24.22
C PRO A 276 43.09 68.00 25.64
N GLU A 277 43.31 69.27 25.95
CA GLU A 277 43.75 69.69 27.29
C GLU A 277 42.58 69.53 28.28
N ILE A 278 42.67 68.51 29.15
CA ILE A 278 41.66 68.24 30.17
C ILE A 278 41.99 69.06 31.41
N GLN A 279 41.26 70.15 31.62
CA GLN A 279 41.37 70.95 32.85
C GLN A 279 40.79 70.17 34.05
N SER A 280 41.45 70.28 35.20
CA SER A 280 40.99 69.64 36.45
C SER A 280 39.55 70.02 36.78
N PRO A 281 38.62 69.05 36.91
CA PRO A 281 37.22 69.34 37.14
C PRO A 281 37.01 69.97 38.53
N SER A 282 36.05 70.90 38.63
CA SER A 282 35.57 71.38 39.93
C SER A 282 34.78 70.28 40.63
N THR A 283 34.76 70.27 41.97
CA THR A 283 33.96 69.34 42.78
C THR A 283 32.49 69.29 42.33
N LYS A 284 31.88 70.44 41.98
CA LYS A 284 30.48 70.45 41.49
C LYS A 284 30.32 69.80 40.12
N ALA A 285 31.31 69.94 39.24
CA ALA A 285 31.31 69.28 37.94
C ALA A 285 31.47 67.76 38.08
N LEU A 286 32.25 67.29 39.06
CA LEU A 286 32.38 65.87 39.38
C LEU A 286 31.07 65.29 39.92
N VAL A 287 30.37 66.02 40.80
CA VAL A 287 29.04 65.60 41.30
C VAL A 287 28.01 65.56 40.16
N LEU A 288 28.02 66.54 39.25
CA LEU A 288 27.18 66.50 38.05
C LEU A 288 27.49 65.28 37.16
N PHE A 289 28.77 64.99 36.95
CA PHE A 289 29.20 63.82 36.19
C PHE A 289 28.72 62.51 36.83
N GLY A 290 28.84 62.37 38.15
CA GLY A 290 28.32 61.22 38.89
C GLY A 290 26.79 61.07 38.74
N ALA A 291 26.05 62.17 38.76
CA ALA A 291 24.61 62.15 38.53
C ALA A 291 24.25 61.68 37.11
N LEU A 292 24.99 62.14 36.09
CA LEU A 292 24.83 61.69 34.70
C LEU A 292 25.15 60.19 34.54
N VAL A 293 26.26 59.72 35.13
CA VAL A 293 26.59 58.29 35.15
C VAL A 293 25.50 57.46 35.85
N GLY A 294 24.91 57.99 36.92
CA GLY A 294 23.76 57.36 37.59
C GLY A 294 22.52 57.26 36.71
N LEU A 295 22.21 58.29 35.92
CA LEU A 295 21.11 58.27 34.95
C LEU A 295 21.36 57.26 33.81
N GLU A 296 22.59 57.19 33.28
CA GLU A 296 22.96 56.17 32.29
C GLU A 296 22.88 54.75 32.88
N GLY A 297 23.31 54.57 34.13
CA GLY A 297 23.14 53.32 34.87
C GLY A 297 21.68 52.91 35.04
N LEU A 298 20.79 53.89 35.29
CA LEU A 298 19.34 53.67 35.34
C LEU A 298 18.80 53.25 33.96
N ALA A 299 19.30 53.84 32.87
CA ALA A 299 18.94 53.45 31.51
C ALA A 299 19.38 52.01 31.18
N VAL A 300 20.60 51.62 31.57
CA VAL A 300 21.09 50.23 31.43
C VAL A 300 20.23 49.28 32.28
N ARG A 301 19.91 49.65 33.52
CA ARG A 301 19.04 48.83 34.38
C ARG A 301 17.64 48.67 33.80
N TYR A 302 17.12 49.71 33.15
CA TYR A 302 15.86 49.65 32.41
C TYR A 302 15.91 48.66 31.27
N TRP A 303 16.95 48.73 30.43
CA TRP A 303 17.16 47.80 29.31
C TRP A 303 17.23 46.32 29.75
N ILE A 304 17.82 46.03 30.91
CA ILE A 304 17.94 44.65 31.43
C ILE A 304 16.58 44.07 31.86
N GLY A 305 15.60 44.90 32.25
CA GLY A 305 14.27 44.39 32.60
C GLY A 305 13.50 45.17 33.67
N MET A 306 13.83 46.44 33.94
CA MET A 306 12.96 47.26 34.80
C MET A 306 11.69 47.62 34.04
N THR A 307 10.54 47.58 34.71
CA THR A 307 9.29 48.04 34.09
C THR A 307 9.26 49.55 33.97
N LEU A 308 8.52 50.06 32.98
CA LEU A 308 8.40 51.50 32.74
C LEU A 308 7.92 52.26 34.00
N PHE A 309 6.95 51.71 34.73
CA PHE A 309 6.39 52.34 35.93
C PHE A 309 7.36 52.38 37.12
N GLN A 310 8.34 51.49 37.18
CA GLN A 310 9.40 51.53 38.19
C GLN A 310 10.50 52.53 37.81
N MET A 311 10.84 52.60 36.52
CA MET A 311 11.87 53.51 36.03
C MET A 311 11.42 54.97 36.09
N LEU A 312 10.17 55.27 35.71
CA LEU A 312 9.67 56.64 35.58
C LEU A 312 9.80 57.48 36.87
N PRO A 313 9.39 57.03 38.07
CA PRO A 313 9.57 57.81 39.30
C PRO A 313 11.05 57.97 39.68
N LEU A 314 11.89 56.96 39.44
CA LEU A 314 13.33 57.03 39.68
C LEU A 314 14.01 58.02 38.72
N LEU A 315 13.63 58.00 37.45
CA LEU A 315 14.13 58.92 36.43
C LEU A 315 13.70 60.36 36.74
N LEU A 316 12.44 60.56 37.14
CA LEU A 316 11.93 61.87 37.50
C LEU A 316 12.64 62.43 38.73
N GLY A 317 12.84 61.60 39.77
CA GLY A 317 13.59 61.98 40.97
C GLY A 317 15.06 62.29 40.68
N ALA A 318 15.77 61.36 40.02
CA ALA A 318 17.18 61.54 39.66
C ALA A 318 17.38 62.70 38.66
N GLY A 319 16.44 62.88 37.73
CA GLY A 319 16.42 64.00 36.78
C GLY A 319 16.27 65.35 37.48
N LEU A 320 15.35 65.47 38.44
CA LEU A 320 15.18 66.70 39.22
C LEU A 320 16.45 67.05 40.01
N VAL A 321 17.07 66.04 40.65
CA VAL A 321 18.35 66.20 41.36
C VAL A 321 19.45 66.66 40.40
N THR A 322 19.53 66.06 39.21
CA THR A 322 20.51 66.40 38.18
C THR A 322 20.32 67.84 37.68
N ILE A 323 19.09 68.32 37.52
CA ILE A 323 18.80 69.71 37.11
C ILE A 323 19.33 70.71 38.15
N ILE A 324 19.10 70.47 39.44
CA ILE A 324 19.53 71.38 40.52
C ILE A 324 21.06 71.43 40.59
N ILE A 325 21.70 70.27 40.61
CA ILE A 325 23.18 70.17 40.67
C ILE A 325 23.79 70.77 39.40
N GLY A 326 23.23 70.43 38.23
CA GLY A 326 23.70 70.87 36.93
C GLY A 326 23.67 72.38 36.77
N ARG A 327 22.59 73.04 37.21
CA ARG A 327 22.51 74.52 37.20
C ARG A 327 23.68 75.14 37.97
N SER A 328 23.98 74.62 39.16
CA SER A 328 25.06 75.16 40.00
C SER A 328 26.45 74.94 39.38
N ALA A 329 26.70 73.76 38.80
CA ALA A 329 27.96 73.41 38.16
C ALA A 329 28.19 74.22 36.87
N LEU A 330 27.17 74.38 36.03
CA LEU A 330 27.26 75.14 34.78
C LEU A 330 27.47 76.64 35.03
N VAL A 331 26.85 77.23 36.06
CA VAL A 331 27.09 78.63 36.45
C VAL A 331 28.54 78.83 36.89
N GLU A 332 29.11 77.89 37.64
CA GLU A 332 30.51 77.96 38.05
C GLU A 332 31.47 77.83 36.87
N LEU A 333 31.21 76.90 35.94
CA LEU A 333 31.99 76.77 34.71
C LEU A 333 31.91 78.05 33.86
N ARG A 334 30.73 78.68 33.77
CA ARG A 334 30.57 79.98 33.10
C ARG A 334 31.42 81.05 33.77
N ARG A 335 31.40 81.15 35.11
CA ARG A 335 32.22 82.11 35.85
C ARG A 335 33.72 81.89 35.63
N LYS A 336 34.19 80.63 35.63
CA LYS A 336 35.59 80.30 35.33
C LYS A 336 35.99 80.74 33.92
N ARG A 337 35.12 80.56 32.91
CA ARG A 337 35.38 81.04 31.54
C ARG A 337 35.46 82.57 31.47
N LEU A 338 34.54 83.26 32.14
CA LEU A 338 34.49 84.73 32.16
C LEU A 338 35.63 85.36 32.99
N ALA A 339 36.20 84.64 33.95
CA ALA A 339 37.32 85.12 34.76
C ALA A 339 38.70 84.92 34.09
N VAL A 340 38.77 84.12 33.02
CA VAL A 340 39.98 83.86 32.22
C VAL A 340 39.97 84.68 30.91
N SER A 341 38.83 85.31 30.56
CA SER A 341 38.69 86.31 29.51
C SER A 341 38.99 87.71 30.02
#